data_AF-A0A455UIZ7-F1
#
_entry.id   AF-A0A455UIZ7-F1
#
_cell.length_a   1.000
_cell.length_b   1.000
_cell.length_c   1.000
_cell.angle_alpha   90.00
_cell.angle_beta   90.00
_cell.angle_gamma   90.00
#
_symmetry.space_group_name_H-M   'P 1'
#
loop_
_entity.id
_entity.type
_entity.pdbx_description
1 polymer ?
#
loop_
_entity_poly.entity_id
_entity_poly.type
_entity_poly.pdbx_seq_one_letter_code
_entity_poly.pdbx_strand_id
1 'polypeptide(L)'
;MIPLQTEHNDFETMIVHHARFDLVKLKRGVGVMTAAVTAYDRHEESAVNTESMMALGYAGGPGDQLEMEVVRKRSFSSDTRWELMWKHIFCDPEGRYIVWKTGKALEGSKVVLKGRVKEHGEYRGISQTVVTRCSIRPT
;
A
#
# COMPACT_ATOMS: atom_id res chain seq x y z
N MET A 1 -36.44 30.56 26.68
CA MET A 1 -35.22 30.77 25.87
C MET A 1 -34.95 29.45 25.14
N ILE A 2 -35.30 29.37 23.85
CA ILE A 2 -35.02 28.18 23.03
C ILE A 2 -33.53 28.23 22.70
N PRO A 3 -32.74 27.16 22.90
CA PRO A 3 -31.32 27.20 22.54
C PRO A 3 -31.20 27.44 21.04
N LEU A 4 -30.36 28.41 20.66
CA LEU A 4 -29.98 28.60 19.26
C LEU A 4 -29.46 27.27 18.73
N GLN A 5 -30.13 26.67 17.75
CA GLN A 5 -29.52 25.64 16.93
C GLN A 5 -28.33 26.29 16.24
N THR A 6 -27.13 25.94 16.67
CA THR A 6 -25.92 26.28 15.93
C THR A 6 -26.01 25.54 14.60
N GLU A 7 -26.21 26.27 13.51
CA GLU A 7 -26.15 25.68 12.18
C GLU A 7 -24.72 25.23 11.93
N HIS A 8 -24.52 23.92 12.00
CA HIS A 8 -23.27 23.29 11.62
C HIS A 8 -23.24 23.17 10.11
N ASN A 9 -22.09 23.45 9.49
CA ASN A 9 -21.86 23.05 8.11
C ASN A 9 -21.85 21.51 8.00
N ASP A 10 -21.91 20.98 6.79
CA ASP A 10 -22.00 19.52 6.57
C ASP A 10 -20.83 18.75 7.20
N PHE A 11 -19.64 19.35 7.19
CA PHE A 11 -18.44 18.77 7.79
C PHE A 11 -18.54 18.69 9.32
N GLU A 12 -18.94 19.78 9.96
CA GLU A 12 -19.19 19.84 11.41
C GLU A 12 -20.31 18.89 11.82
N THR A 13 -21.39 18.82 11.03
CA THR A 13 -22.50 17.88 11.23
C THR A 13 -22.01 16.44 11.19
N MET A 14 -21.14 16.11 10.23
CA MET A 14 -20.54 14.77 10.12
C MET A 14 -19.64 14.45 11.32
N ILE A 15 -18.79 15.38 11.77
CA ILE A 15 -17.94 15.19 12.96
C ILE A 15 -18.80 14.98 14.21
N VAL A 16 -19.81 15.82 14.44
CA VAL A 16 -20.72 15.71 15.58
C VAL A 16 -21.47 14.38 15.55
N HIS A 17 -21.93 13.94 14.38
CA HIS A 17 -22.57 12.63 14.20
C HIS A 17 -21.63 11.47 14.58
N HIS A 18 -20.37 11.52 14.15
CA HIS A 18 -19.40 10.46 14.46
C HIS A 18 -18.96 10.45 15.93
N ALA A 19 -18.77 11.63 16.54
CA ALA A 19 -18.48 11.78 17.96
C ALA A 19 -19.65 11.31 18.85
N ARG A 20 -20.89 11.42 18.38
CA ARG A 20 -22.06 10.90 19.09
C ARG A 20 -22.08 9.37 19.23
N PHE A 21 -21.40 8.62 18.36
CA PHE A 21 -21.27 7.16 18.54
C PHE A 21 -20.48 6.80 19.81
N ASP A 22 -19.50 7.63 20.21
CA ASP A 22 -18.77 7.43 21.45
C ASP A 22 -19.63 7.76 22.68
N LEU A 23 -20.54 8.73 22.58
CA LEU A 23 -21.52 9.09 23.63
C LEU A 23 -22.52 7.96 23.94
N VAL A 24 -22.86 7.10 22.97
CA VAL A 24 -23.67 5.89 23.17
C VAL A 24 -22.84 4.62 23.43
N LYS A 25 -21.54 4.77 23.78
CA LYS A 25 -20.59 3.67 24.04
C LYS A 25 -20.41 2.69 22.86
N LEU A 26 -20.80 3.06 21.65
CA LEU A 26 -20.51 2.30 20.45
C LEU A 26 -19.09 2.65 20.02
N LYS A 27 -18.13 1.74 20.22
CA LYS A 27 -16.68 1.86 19.92
C LYS A 27 -16.31 2.18 18.45
N ARG A 28 -17.27 2.59 17.61
CA ARG A 28 -17.12 2.79 16.17
C ARG A 28 -16.84 4.24 15.76
N GLY A 29 -17.09 5.23 16.63
CA GLY A 29 -16.91 6.66 16.31
C GLY A 29 -15.46 7.04 15.98
N VAL A 30 -14.54 6.78 16.92
CA VAL A 30 -13.09 7.01 16.73
C VAL A 30 -12.54 6.30 15.48
N GLY A 31 -12.98 5.06 15.25
CA GLY A 31 -12.48 4.23 14.14
C GLY A 31 -12.76 4.86 12.76
N VAL A 32 -13.91 5.53 12.60
CA VAL A 32 -14.24 6.20 11.33
C VAL A 32 -13.40 7.45 11.13
N MET A 33 -13.16 8.26 12.17
CA MET A 33 -12.32 9.46 12.07
C MET A 33 -10.86 9.11 11.76
N THR A 34 -10.30 8.08 12.40
CA THR A 34 -8.96 7.57 12.05
C THR A 34 -8.92 7.04 10.61
N ALA A 35 -9.95 6.30 10.19
CA ALA A 35 -10.02 5.79 8.82
C ALA A 35 -10.14 6.91 7.78
N ALA A 36 -10.77 8.04 8.09
CA ALA A 36 -10.86 9.21 7.23
C ALA A 36 -9.48 9.82 6.96
N VAL A 37 -8.66 9.99 7.99
CA VAL A 37 -7.27 10.47 7.84
C VAL A 37 -6.47 9.49 6.96
N THR A 38 -6.54 8.19 7.25
CA THR A 38 -5.83 7.19 6.44
C THR A 38 -6.36 7.10 5.00
N ALA A 39 -7.64 7.40 4.77
CA ALA A 39 -8.21 7.46 3.43
C ALA A 39 -7.74 8.70 2.67
N TYR A 40 -7.59 9.84 3.34
CA TYR A 40 -7.05 11.08 2.76
C TYR A 40 -5.56 10.95 2.41
N ASP A 41 -4.74 10.40 3.30
CA ASP A 41 -3.32 10.13 3.01
C ASP A 41 -3.18 9.20 1.79
N ARG A 42 -4.03 8.17 1.69
CA ARG A 42 -4.09 7.29 0.50
C ARG A 42 -4.52 8.04 -0.75
N HIS A 43 -5.41 9.02 -0.64
CA HIS A 43 -5.88 9.83 -1.77
C HIS A 43 -4.77 10.75 -2.29
N GLU A 44 -4.07 11.47 -1.40
CA GLU A 44 -2.91 12.31 -1.73
C GLU A 44 -1.78 11.47 -2.36
N GLU A 45 -1.45 10.31 -1.77
CA GLU A 45 -0.46 9.37 -2.32
C GLU A 45 -0.86 8.84 -3.71
N SER A 46 -2.16 8.73 -3.99
CA SER A 46 -2.67 8.27 -5.29
C SER A 46 -2.67 9.39 -6.33
N ALA A 47 -2.93 10.64 -5.96
CA ALA A 47 -3.06 11.73 -6.92
C ALA A 47 -1.71 12.23 -7.46
N VAL A 48 -0.66 12.24 -6.65
CA VAL A 48 0.62 12.89 -7.01
C VAL A 48 1.54 12.00 -7.86
N ASN A 49 1.27 10.70 -8.00
CA ASN A 49 2.26 9.76 -8.56
C ASN A 49 1.67 8.58 -9.35
N THR A 50 0.34 8.49 -9.53
CA THR A 50 -0.25 7.32 -10.22
C THR A 50 -0.09 7.36 -11.73
N GLU A 51 -0.26 8.52 -12.38
CA GLU A 51 -0.15 8.62 -13.85
C GLU A 51 1.28 8.34 -14.35
N SER A 52 2.29 8.90 -13.67
CA SER A 52 3.70 8.61 -13.98
C SER A 52 4.03 7.13 -13.77
N MET A 53 3.53 6.52 -12.68
CA MET A 53 3.73 5.09 -12.42
C MET A 53 3.02 4.18 -13.42
N MET A 54 1.83 4.55 -13.89
CA MET A 54 1.08 3.81 -14.91
C MET A 54 1.86 3.74 -16.24
N ALA A 55 2.65 4.78 -16.55
CA ALA A 55 3.40 4.86 -17.80
C ALA A 55 4.73 4.05 -17.83
N LEU A 56 5.27 3.66 -16.66
CA LEU A 56 6.61 3.03 -16.58
C LEU A 56 6.66 1.57 -17.04
N GLY A 57 5.52 0.88 -17.14
CA GLY A 57 5.44 -0.50 -17.59
C GLY A 57 6.15 -1.52 -16.66
N TYR A 58 6.69 -2.59 -17.25
CA TYR A 58 7.31 -3.71 -16.53
C TYR A 58 8.84 -3.66 -16.54
N ALA A 59 9.46 -4.21 -15.50
CA ALA A 59 10.90 -4.44 -15.44
C ALA A 59 11.22 -5.79 -16.09
N GLY A 60 11.66 -5.77 -17.36
CA GLY A 60 11.96 -6.98 -18.13
C GLY A 60 10.72 -7.80 -18.53
N GLY A 61 10.95 -8.86 -19.30
CA GLY A 61 9.93 -9.81 -19.77
C GLY A 61 9.85 -11.08 -18.90
N PRO A 62 8.74 -11.84 -18.96
CA PRO A 62 8.63 -13.12 -18.26
C PRO A 62 9.77 -14.08 -18.63
N GLY A 63 10.44 -14.64 -17.63
CA GLY A 63 11.62 -15.51 -17.79
C GLY A 63 12.96 -14.80 -17.60
N ASP A 64 13.00 -13.46 -17.77
CA ASP A 64 14.23 -12.68 -17.63
C ASP A 64 14.77 -12.72 -16.21
N GLN A 65 16.10 -12.64 -16.10
CA GLN A 65 16.78 -12.51 -14.82
C GLN A 65 17.05 -11.03 -14.53
N LEU A 66 16.61 -10.58 -13.37
CA LEU A 66 16.82 -9.22 -12.88
C LEU A 66 17.85 -9.22 -11.75
N GLU A 67 18.71 -8.20 -11.72
CA GLU A 67 19.63 -7.90 -10.61
C GLU A 67 19.73 -6.38 -10.49
N MET A 68 19.11 -5.80 -9.46
CA MET A 68 18.97 -4.35 -9.32
C MET A 68 18.80 -3.92 -7.86
N GLU A 69 19.20 -2.68 -7.57
CA GLU A 69 18.88 -2.03 -6.31
C GLU A 69 17.41 -1.66 -6.25
N VAL A 70 16.74 -1.99 -5.15
CA VAL A 70 15.33 -1.69 -4.97
C VAL A 70 15.04 -1.19 -3.55
N VAL A 71 14.04 -0.31 -3.46
CA VAL A 71 13.55 0.24 -2.19
C VAL A 71 12.19 -0.40 -1.88
N ARG A 72 12.10 -1.07 -0.75
CA ARG A 72 10.87 -1.67 -0.23
C ARG A 72 9.88 -0.58 0.18
N LYS A 73 8.75 -0.51 -0.52
CA LYS A 73 7.65 0.42 -0.23
C LYS A 73 6.71 -0.15 0.81
N ARG A 74 6.30 -1.42 0.64
CA ARG A 74 5.33 -2.08 1.52
C ARG A 74 5.65 -3.56 1.70
N SER A 75 5.21 -4.11 2.82
CA SER A 75 5.27 -5.54 3.10
C SER A 75 4.00 -5.95 3.82
N PHE A 76 3.38 -7.01 3.35
CA PHE A 76 2.18 -7.58 3.95
C PHE A 76 2.44 -9.05 4.25
N SER A 77 2.02 -9.51 5.41
CA SER A 77 1.96 -10.94 5.71
C SER A 77 0.50 -11.40 5.68
N SER A 78 0.29 -12.63 5.24
CA SER A 78 -1.00 -13.30 5.25
C SER A 78 -0.78 -14.75 5.62
N ASP A 79 -1.63 -15.27 6.51
CA ASP A 79 -1.65 -16.70 6.80
C ASP A 79 -2.27 -17.43 5.60
N THR A 80 -1.62 -18.50 5.16
CA THR A 80 -2.11 -19.33 4.05
C THR A 80 -2.23 -20.76 4.54
N ARG A 81 -2.98 -21.60 3.82
CA ARG A 81 -3.12 -23.03 4.15
C ARG A 81 -1.77 -23.75 4.33
N TRP A 82 -0.71 -23.20 3.74
CA TRP A 82 0.60 -23.83 3.70
C TRP A 82 1.58 -23.27 4.73
N GLU A 83 1.54 -21.97 5.02
CA GLU A 83 2.36 -21.27 6.03
C GLU A 83 2.17 -19.75 5.90
N LEU A 84 2.82 -18.96 6.76
CA LEU A 84 2.88 -17.51 6.66
C LEU A 84 3.55 -17.07 5.34
N MET A 85 2.84 -16.29 4.54
CA MET A 85 3.35 -15.74 3.28
C MET A 85 3.51 -14.23 3.37
N TRP A 86 4.66 -13.74 2.94
CA TRP A 86 4.96 -12.33 2.77
C TRP A 86 4.83 -11.90 1.31
N LYS A 87 4.19 -10.76 1.08
CA LYS A 87 4.19 -10.02 -0.18
C LYS A 87 4.99 -8.73 0.03
N HIS A 88 6.21 -8.70 -0.49
CA HIS A 88 7.03 -7.49 -0.53
C HIS A 88 6.80 -6.74 -1.83
N ILE A 89 6.61 -5.44 -1.70
CA ILE A 89 6.45 -4.51 -2.82
C ILE A 89 7.62 -3.55 -2.79
N PHE A 90 8.41 -3.57 -3.86
CA PHE A 90 9.56 -2.71 -4.06
C PHE A 90 9.37 -1.75 -5.21
N CYS A 91 10.20 -0.72 -5.21
CA CYS A 91 10.36 0.27 -6.26
C CYS A 91 11.82 0.23 -6.73
N ASP A 92 12.06 0.08 -8.02
CA ASP A 92 13.41 0.26 -8.59
C ASP A 92 13.75 1.76 -8.75
N PRO A 93 14.96 2.11 -9.23
CA PRO A 93 15.35 3.51 -9.43
C PRO A 93 14.53 4.23 -10.49
N GLU A 94 13.92 3.50 -11.43
CA GLU A 94 13.06 4.05 -12.48
C GLU A 94 11.62 4.31 -11.99
N GLY A 95 11.24 3.79 -10.82
CA GLY A 95 9.89 3.94 -10.26
C GLY A 95 8.98 2.74 -10.47
N ARG A 96 9.45 1.67 -11.12
CA ARG A 96 8.66 0.47 -11.45
C ARG A 96 8.44 -0.38 -10.21
N TYR A 97 7.28 -1.03 -10.16
CA TYR A 97 6.90 -1.89 -9.06
C TYR A 97 7.37 -3.32 -9.27
N ILE A 98 8.10 -3.85 -8.27
CA ILE A 98 8.52 -5.24 -8.23
C ILE A 98 7.83 -5.92 -7.04
N VAL A 99 7.19 -7.05 -7.31
CA VAL A 99 6.46 -7.82 -6.30
C VAL A 99 7.16 -9.15 -6.10
N TRP A 100 7.57 -9.41 -4.86
CA TRP A 100 8.13 -10.68 -4.46
C TRP A 100 7.29 -11.32 -3.36
N LYS A 101 6.79 -12.53 -3.62
CA LYS A 101 6.11 -13.36 -2.62
C LYS A 101 7.07 -14.41 -2.07
N THR A 102 7.16 -14.52 -0.75
CA THR A 102 8.12 -15.42 -0.07
C THR A 102 7.62 -15.78 1.32
N GLY A 103 8.11 -16.88 1.92
CA GLY A 103 7.87 -17.19 3.33
C GLY A 103 8.74 -16.38 4.29
N LYS A 104 9.70 -15.60 3.76
CA LYS A 104 10.70 -14.88 4.57
C LYS A 104 10.28 -13.44 4.83
N ALA A 105 10.33 -13.01 6.08
CA ALA A 105 10.31 -11.60 6.40
C ALA A 105 11.62 -10.93 5.95
N LEU A 106 11.59 -9.61 5.76
CA LEU A 106 12.74 -8.82 5.37
C LEU A 106 13.04 -7.78 6.45
N GLU A 107 14.31 -7.66 6.81
CA GLU A 107 14.82 -6.63 7.70
C GLU A 107 15.61 -5.64 6.82
N GLY A 108 15.12 -4.40 6.70
CA GLY A 108 15.70 -3.38 5.81
C GLY A 108 14.77 -2.91 4.69
N SER A 109 15.01 -1.68 4.23
CA SER A 109 14.24 -1.02 3.18
C SER A 109 14.97 -0.92 1.85
N LYS A 110 16.31 -0.93 1.83
CA LYS A 110 17.11 -0.91 0.60
C LYS A 110 17.88 -2.22 0.47
N VAL A 111 17.73 -2.87 -0.68
CA VAL A 111 18.37 -4.16 -0.96
C VAL A 111 18.74 -4.25 -2.43
N VAL A 112 19.77 -5.03 -2.74
CA VAL A 112 19.98 -5.56 -4.09
C VAL A 112 19.11 -6.81 -4.23
N LEU A 113 18.12 -6.75 -5.11
CA LEU A 113 17.25 -7.88 -5.45
C LEU A 113 17.77 -8.56 -6.71
N LYS A 114 17.99 -9.87 -6.62
CA LYS A 114 18.30 -10.74 -7.76
C LYS A 114 17.23 -11.82 -7.86
N GLY A 115 16.62 -12.00 -9.03
CA GLY A 115 15.55 -12.99 -9.21
C GLY A 115 15.15 -13.15 -10.67
N ARG A 116 14.06 -13.88 -10.93
CA ARG A 116 13.51 -14.03 -12.27
C ARG A 116 12.10 -13.47 -12.36
N VAL A 117 11.78 -12.80 -13.46
CA VAL A 117 10.42 -12.38 -13.77
C VAL A 117 9.59 -13.63 -13.98
N LYS A 118 8.58 -13.80 -13.14
CA LYS A 118 7.61 -14.90 -13.23
C LYS A 118 6.49 -14.53 -14.18
N GLU A 119 5.89 -13.36 -13.95
CA GLU A 119 4.72 -12.89 -14.67
C GLU A 119 4.63 -11.36 -14.57
N HIS A 120 3.90 -10.80 -15.51
CA HIS A 120 3.43 -9.42 -15.47
C HIS A 120 2.05 -9.40 -14.82
N GLY A 121 1.85 -8.48 -13.88
CA GLY A 121 0.57 -8.29 -13.20
C GLY A 121 0.21 -6.82 -13.13
N GLU A 122 -1.03 -6.53 -12.78
CA GLU A 122 -1.51 -5.16 -12.65
C GLU A 122 -2.25 -5.01 -11.32
N TYR A 123 -2.10 -3.84 -10.69
CA TYR A 123 -2.92 -3.48 -9.55
C TYR A 123 -3.32 -2.01 -9.63
N ARG A 124 -4.63 -1.75 -9.75
CA ARG A 124 -5.19 -0.40 -9.91
C ARG A 124 -4.54 0.37 -11.07
N GLY A 125 -4.35 -0.30 -12.21
CA GLY A 125 -3.71 0.27 -13.41
C GLY A 125 -2.18 0.39 -13.33
N ILE A 126 -1.55 0.17 -12.18
CA ILE A 126 -0.09 0.21 -12.05
C ILE A 126 0.49 -1.15 -12.43
N SER A 127 1.40 -1.14 -13.40
CA SER A 127 2.15 -2.32 -13.83
C SER A 127 3.03 -2.85 -12.69
N GLN A 128 2.97 -4.16 -12.45
CA GLN A 128 3.75 -4.86 -11.42
C GLN A 128 4.51 -6.03 -12.03
N THR A 129 5.81 -6.04 -11.82
CA THR A 129 6.68 -7.15 -12.22
C THR A 129 6.74 -8.15 -11.08
N VAL A 130 6.13 -9.32 -11.26
CA VAL A 130 6.16 -10.36 -10.23
C VAL A 130 7.41 -11.19 -10.42
N VAL A 131 8.23 -11.29 -9.38
CA VAL A 131 9.50 -12.02 -9.40
C VAL A 131 9.44 -13.24 -8.49
N THR A 132 10.23 -14.25 -8.86
CA THR A 132 10.37 -15.51 -8.11
C THR A 132 11.82 -15.92 -7.97
N ARG A 133 12.06 -16.89 -7.07
CA ARG A 133 13.38 -17.43 -6.73
C ARG A 133 14.39 -16.34 -6.41
N CYS A 134 13.94 -15.31 -5.69
CA CYS A 134 14.79 -14.15 -5.41
C CYS A 134 15.78 -14.42 -4.27
N SER A 135 16.95 -13.82 -4.41
CA SER A 135 17.91 -13.58 -3.34
C SER A 135 18.06 -12.09 -3.11
N ILE A 136 18.17 -11.69 -1.86
CA ILE A 136 18.37 -10.29 -1.45
C ILE A 136 19.70 -10.13 -0.74
N ARG A 137 20.36 -9.00 -0.97
CA ARG A 137 21.55 -8.56 -0.24
C ARG A 137 21.30 -7.15 0.31
N PRO A 138 21.74 -6.84 1.54
CA PRO A 138 21.79 -5.45 2.00
C PRO A 138 22.62 -4.60 1.02
N THR A 139 22.19 -3.36 0.80
CA THR A 139 22.99 -2.35 0.10
C THR A 139 23.96 -1.70 1.08
#